data_AF-A0A1Y1K637-F1
#
_entry.id   AF-A0A1Y1K637-F1
#
_cell.length_a   1.000
_cell.length_b   1.000
_cell.length_c   1.000
_cell.angle_alpha   90.00
_cell.angle_beta   90.00
_cell.angle_gamma   90.00
#
_symmetry.space_group_name_H-M   'P 1'
#
loop_
_entity.id
_entity.type
_entity.pdbx_description
1 polymer ?
#
loop_
_entity_poly.entity_id
_entity_poly.type
_entity_poly.pdbx_seq_one_letter_code
_entity_poly.pdbx_strand_id
1 'polypeptide(L)'
;EALLAQQAQWQTQGRLAELERENLNARAQYERDQLMLQQYDQRVKALEGELAHIQNSLGQQITSKDDQIRALQEQVNTWRTKYESLAKLYSQLRHEHLDLLQKFKAVQLKAASAQEAIDKREKLEREIKTKNLELADMIRERDRALHDKDRLSGSNKDEVEKLKRELRMAQDRADNLERSKGNELSTMLAKYNREMSDLEEALRNKSRALEDSQSRMRDGNSDLEQLLRDKEVELEVYKAGMDEALVKLNDLEKNQGETDHALDGQIDALILSNLDKINAIIDSVLEAGVSRVDDALYELDSSMQAGNQNASPSFVLSQIEKASDSATEFATAFNSFIADGPNSTHKELIKAISVFAGAVADVCSNTKGLSRLATDDKKTDSLMNGARQSAESSIKFFRNLLSIRLEELDTDQKIDVVINRNHDVQMNLQKLNKLVEAFAPGFGRLTNNKGDLGDLVDSELSKAADAIAAAAARLAKLKNKPRDGYSTYELKVHDSILDAAMAITNAITRLIKAATVTQQEIVQAGRGSSSRTAFYKKNNRWTEGLISAAKAVASSTNTLIETSDGVISDRNSPEQLIVASN
;
A
#
# COMPACT_ATOMS: atom_id res chain seq x y z
N GLU A 1 68.11 94.13 88.06
CA GLU A 1 68.04 92.64 88.06
C GLU A 1 66.62 92.10 88.29
N ALA A 2 65.86 92.56 89.29
CA ALA A 2 64.53 92.02 89.60
C ALA A 2 63.48 92.10 88.45
N LEU A 3 63.48 93.17 87.65
CA LEU A 3 62.54 93.34 86.53
C LEU A 3 62.83 92.38 85.35
N LEU A 4 64.10 92.08 85.11
CA LEU A 4 64.56 91.14 84.08
C LEU A 4 64.23 89.69 84.46
N ALA A 5 64.37 89.34 85.74
CA ALA A 5 63.96 88.03 86.25
C ALA A 5 62.43 87.82 86.14
N GLN A 6 61.64 88.86 86.44
CA GLN A 6 60.19 88.81 86.29
C GLN A 6 59.77 88.65 84.82
N GLN A 7 60.37 89.41 83.90
CA GLN A 7 60.07 89.29 82.47
C GLN A 7 60.44 87.92 81.90
N ALA A 8 61.56 87.34 82.32
CA ALA A 8 61.95 85.98 81.97
C ALA A 8 60.94 84.94 82.52
N GLN A 9 60.43 85.16 83.73
CA GLN A 9 59.43 84.27 84.35
C GLN A 9 58.09 84.31 83.60
N TRP A 10 57.62 85.48 83.17
CA TRP A 10 56.41 85.62 82.32
C TRP A 10 56.57 84.97 80.94
N GLN A 11 57.74 85.12 80.30
CA GLN A 11 58.02 84.43 79.03
C GLN A 11 58.08 82.91 79.20
N THR A 12 58.66 82.42 80.30
CA THR A 12 58.73 80.98 80.60
C THR A 12 57.34 80.42 80.86
N GLN A 13 56.49 81.14 81.59
CA GLN A 13 55.12 80.73 81.88
C GLN A 13 54.22 80.79 80.64
N GLY A 14 54.40 81.78 79.77
CA GLY A 14 53.72 81.85 78.46
C GLY A 14 54.11 80.68 77.54
N ARG A 15 55.40 80.34 77.49
CA ARG A 15 55.88 79.19 76.72
C ARG A 15 55.41 77.85 77.31
N LEU A 16 55.30 77.76 78.64
CA LEU A 16 54.72 76.59 79.30
C LEU A 16 53.23 76.43 78.95
N ALA A 17 52.46 77.52 78.95
CA ALA A 17 51.05 77.52 78.57
C ALA A 17 50.84 77.19 77.08
N GLU A 18 51.74 77.65 76.19
CA GLU A 18 51.72 77.26 74.77
C GLU A 18 52.00 75.77 74.60
N LEU A 19 53.01 75.22 75.29
CA LEU A 19 53.32 73.79 75.28
C LEU A 19 52.19 72.94 75.86
N GLU A 20 51.52 73.40 76.92
CA GLU A 20 50.34 72.73 77.47
C GLU A 20 49.18 72.73 76.47
N ARG A 21 48.95 73.85 75.75
CA ARG A 21 47.93 73.92 74.71
C ARG A 21 48.25 73.02 73.52
N GLU A 22 49.52 72.96 73.11
CA GLU A 22 49.98 72.04 72.06
C GLU A 22 49.84 70.58 72.49
N ASN A 23 50.14 70.25 73.76
CA ASN A 23 49.97 68.90 74.29
C ASN A 23 48.49 68.48 74.33
N LEU A 24 47.60 69.38 74.73
CA LEU A 24 46.15 69.15 74.72
C LEU A 24 45.61 68.96 73.29
N ASN A 25 46.07 69.78 72.34
CA ASN A 25 45.71 69.63 70.93
C ASN A 25 46.22 68.31 70.36
N ALA A 26 47.45 67.90 70.69
CA ALA A 26 48.01 66.62 70.25
C ALA A 26 47.25 65.42 70.83
N ARG A 27 46.83 65.50 72.10
CA ARG A 27 45.96 64.48 72.72
C ARG A 27 44.59 64.41 72.06
N ALA A 28 43.96 65.55 71.80
CA ALA A 28 42.67 65.60 71.12
C ALA A 28 42.76 65.07 69.67
N GLN A 29 43.88 65.32 68.99
CA GLN A 29 44.15 64.76 67.67
C GLN A 29 44.35 63.24 67.75
N TYR A 30 45.14 62.76 68.71
CA TYR A 30 45.34 61.32 68.93
C TYR A 30 44.04 60.57 69.24
N GLU A 31 43.15 61.15 70.05
CA GLU A 31 41.82 60.57 70.33
C GLU A 31 40.94 60.50 69.07
N ARG A 32 40.96 61.55 68.23
CA ARG A 32 40.25 61.53 66.95
C ARG A 32 40.80 60.48 66.00
N ASP A 33 42.12 60.35 65.92
CA ASP A 33 42.78 59.35 65.08
C ASP A 33 42.51 57.92 65.57
N GLN A 34 42.47 57.69 66.89
CA GLN A 34 42.06 56.41 67.46
C GLN A 34 40.61 56.04 67.10
N LEU A 35 39.70 57.01 67.19
CA LEU A 35 38.28 56.78 66.90
C LEU A 35 38.07 56.50 65.41
N MET A 36 38.82 57.20 64.54
CA MET A 36 38.84 56.94 63.11
C MET A 36 39.41 55.54 62.78
N LEU A 37 40.50 55.14 63.42
CA LEU A 37 41.07 53.79 63.26
C LEU A 37 40.09 52.69 63.70
N GLN A 38 39.36 52.89 64.80
CA GLN A 38 38.33 51.95 65.24
C GLN A 38 37.18 51.83 64.23
N GLN A 39 36.76 52.95 63.63
CA GLN A 39 35.75 52.92 62.57
C GLN A 39 36.23 52.18 61.32
N TYR A 40 37.49 52.36 60.93
CA TYR A 40 38.07 51.59 59.83
C TYR A 40 38.18 50.09 60.16
N ASP A 41 38.59 49.72 61.38
CA ASP A 41 38.67 48.31 61.80
C ASP A 41 37.29 47.64 61.79
N GLN A 42 36.24 48.34 62.27
CA GLN A 42 34.87 47.86 62.18
C GLN A 42 34.41 47.68 60.72
N ARG A 43 34.76 48.62 59.84
CA ARG A 43 34.38 48.55 58.42
C ARG A 43 35.12 47.42 57.69
N VAL A 44 36.39 47.20 58.01
CA VAL A 44 37.17 46.08 57.45
C VAL A 44 36.56 44.75 57.91
N LYS A 45 36.26 44.59 59.21
CA LYS A 45 35.59 43.36 59.71
C LYS A 45 34.22 43.12 59.07
N ALA A 46 33.44 44.18 58.83
CA ALA A 46 32.17 44.05 58.13
C ALA A 46 32.36 43.56 56.69
N LEU A 47 33.32 44.15 55.96
CA LEU A 47 33.65 43.73 54.59
C LEU A 47 34.21 42.31 54.52
N GLU A 48 35.04 41.91 55.48
CA GLU A 48 35.53 40.52 55.60
C GLU A 48 34.38 39.54 55.84
N GLY A 49 33.40 39.92 56.67
CA GLY A 49 32.18 39.15 56.89
C GLY A 49 31.32 39.01 55.63
N GLU A 50 31.13 40.11 54.89
CA GLU A 50 30.41 40.11 53.61
C GLU A 50 31.13 39.24 52.56
N LEU A 51 32.46 39.33 52.47
CA LEU A 51 33.26 38.48 51.58
C LEU A 51 33.13 37.00 51.94
N ALA A 52 33.20 36.64 53.22
CA ALA A 52 33.02 35.27 53.67
C ALA A 52 31.60 34.75 53.37
N HIS A 53 30.58 35.60 53.51
CA HIS A 53 29.21 35.26 53.17
C HIS A 53 29.03 35.03 51.66
N ILE A 54 29.56 35.92 50.83
CA ILE A 54 29.55 35.79 49.37
C ILE A 54 30.30 34.53 48.94
N GLN A 55 31.45 34.24 49.53
CA GLN A 55 32.26 33.07 49.21
C GLN A 55 31.52 31.76 49.53
N ASN A 56 30.82 31.70 50.67
CA ASN A 56 29.97 30.55 51.01
C ASN A 56 28.76 30.41 50.07
N SER A 57 28.12 31.53 49.71
CA SER A 57 26.99 31.53 48.77
C SER A 57 27.42 31.07 47.37
N LEU A 58 28.58 31.55 46.88
CA LEU A 58 29.17 31.10 45.62
C LEU A 58 29.51 29.61 45.67
N GLY A 59 30.09 29.14 46.78
CA GLY A 59 30.39 27.72 46.98
C GLY A 59 29.15 26.84 46.85
N GLN A 60 28.05 27.20 47.52
CA GLN A 60 26.78 26.47 47.41
C GLN A 60 26.20 26.50 45.99
N GLN A 61 26.29 27.63 45.29
CA GLN A 61 25.85 27.71 43.89
C GLN A 61 26.67 26.83 42.96
N ILE A 62 27.99 26.75 43.16
CA ILE A 62 28.86 25.89 42.36
C ILE A 62 28.48 24.43 42.58
N THR A 63 28.33 23.99 43.84
CA THR A 63 27.91 22.60 44.14
C THR A 63 26.55 22.29 43.52
N SER A 64 25.57 23.20 43.61
CA SER A 64 24.26 23.01 42.99
C SER A 64 24.32 22.90 41.46
N LYS A 65 25.17 23.71 40.82
CA LYS A 65 25.40 23.63 39.36
C LYS A 65 26.11 22.33 38.98
N ASP A 66 27.08 21.88 39.76
CA ASP A 66 27.78 20.60 39.53
C ASP A 66 26.82 19.41 39.64
N ASP A 67 25.92 19.42 40.63
CA ASP A 67 24.87 18.39 40.76
C ASP A 67 23.90 18.40 39.58
N GLN A 68 23.50 19.58 39.08
CA GLN A 68 22.67 19.70 37.88
C GLN A 68 23.40 19.20 36.62
N ILE A 69 24.68 19.54 36.45
CA ILE A 69 25.50 19.05 35.35
C ILE A 69 25.58 17.52 35.38
N ARG A 70 25.76 16.94 36.57
CA ARG A 70 25.83 15.48 36.74
C ARG A 70 24.51 14.79 36.39
N ALA A 71 23.38 15.34 36.83
CA ALA A 71 22.06 14.83 36.48
C ALA A 71 21.79 14.92 34.96
N LEU A 72 22.18 16.03 34.32
CA LEU A 72 22.05 16.18 32.87
C LEU A 72 22.95 15.21 32.11
N GLN A 73 24.19 14.97 32.57
CA GLN A 73 25.08 13.98 31.98
C GLN A 73 24.50 12.56 32.06
N GLU A 74 23.86 12.20 33.18
CA GLU A 74 23.22 10.90 33.36
C GLU A 74 22.00 10.73 32.45
N GLN A 75 21.19 11.79 32.28
CA GLN A 75 20.10 11.80 31.30
C GLN A 75 20.60 11.64 29.87
N VAL A 76 21.65 12.38 29.48
CA VAL A 76 22.26 12.27 28.15
C VAL A 76 22.78 10.86 27.88
N ASN A 77 23.45 10.25 28.85
CA ASN A 77 23.91 8.87 28.75
C ASN A 77 22.74 7.89 28.60
N THR A 78 21.66 8.08 29.38
CA THR A 78 20.45 7.25 29.28
C THR A 78 19.81 7.35 27.90
N TRP A 79 19.71 8.56 27.34
CA TRP A 79 19.21 8.78 25.98
C TRP A 79 20.12 8.13 24.94
N ARG A 80 21.44 8.27 25.07
CA ARG A 80 22.41 7.62 24.17
C ARG A 80 22.20 6.11 24.14
N THR A 81 22.04 5.47 25.29
CA THR A 81 21.79 4.01 25.37
C THR A 81 20.47 3.62 24.72
N LYS A 82 19.40 4.42 24.91
CA LYS A 82 18.11 4.22 24.23
C LYS A 82 18.21 4.38 22.71
N TYR A 83 18.98 5.35 22.22
CA TYR A 83 19.20 5.53 20.79
C TYR A 83 20.04 4.40 20.19
N GLU A 84 21.06 3.90 20.89
CA GLU A 84 21.84 2.73 20.47
C GLU A 84 20.99 1.45 20.42
N SER A 85 20.14 1.21 21.42
CA SER A 85 19.24 0.04 21.40
C SER A 85 18.22 0.13 20.28
N LEU A 86 17.66 1.33 20.03
CA LEU A 86 16.75 1.58 18.93
C LEU A 86 17.44 1.39 17.56
N ALA A 87 18.67 1.88 17.39
CA ALA A 87 19.45 1.68 16.17
C ALA A 87 19.72 0.19 15.89
N LYS A 88 20.01 -0.60 16.93
CA LYS A 88 20.13 -2.07 16.80
C LYS A 88 18.82 -2.70 16.35
N LEU A 89 17.68 -2.30 16.94
CA LEU A 89 16.36 -2.80 16.57
C LEU A 89 16.02 -2.47 15.11
N TYR A 90 16.30 -1.24 14.66
CA TYR A 90 16.13 -0.84 13.26
C TYR A 90 17.03 -1.64 12.31
N SER A 91 18.28 -1.90 12.69
CA SER A 91 19.18 -2.73 11.89
C SER A 91 18.67 -4.17 11.78
N GLN A 92 18.14 -4.73 12.87
CA GLN A 92 17.55 -6.07 12.88
C GLN A 92 16.29 -6.14 12.02
N LEU A 93 15.36 -5.19 12.19
CA LEU A 93 14.13 -5.12 11.40
C LEU A 93 14.42 -4.93 9.90
N ARG A 94 15.42 -4.11 9.56
CA ARG A 94 15.87 -3.96 8.17
C ARG A 94 16.40 -5.28 7.60
N HIS A 95 17.14 -6.05 8.39
CA HIS A 95 17.64 -7.35 7.97
C HIS A 95 16.48 -8.34 7.74
N GLU A 96 15.54 -8.43 8.69
CA GLU A 96 14.35 -9.26 8.57
C GLU A 96 13.48 -8.86 7.37
N HIS A 97 13.35 -7.57 7.08
CA HIS A 97 12.60 -7.08 5.92
C HIS A 97 13.28 -7.43 4.59
N LEU A 98 14.62 -7.41 4.52
CA LEU A 98 15.37 -7.85 3.34
C LEU A 98 15.22 -9.35 3.10
N ASP A 99 15.28 -10.15 4.16
CA ASP A 99 15.04 -11.59 4.12
C ASP A 99 13.61 -11.92 3.64
N LEU A 100 12.62 -11.18 4.16
CA LEU A 100 11.22 -11.36 3.76
C LEU A 100 11.02 -10.99 2.28
N LEU A 101 11.69 -9.93 1.79
CA LEU A 101 11.69 -9.55 0.38
C LEU A 101 12.28 -10.63 -0.52
N GLN A 102 13.39 -11.26 -0.11
CA GLN A 102 13.96 -12.40 -0.83
C GLN A 102 13.00 -13.59 -0.86
N LYS A 103 12.38 -13.93 0.28
CA LYS A 103 11.37 -15.00 0.36
C LYS A 103 10.16 -14.69 -0.52
N PHE A 104 9.67 -13.45 -0.51
CA PHE A 104 8.57 -13.00 -1.36
C PHE A 104 8.91 -13.14 -2.84
N LYS A 105 10.10 -12.71 -3.26
CA LYS A 105 10.56 -12.88 -4.65
C LYS A 105 10.63 -14.36 -5.06
N ALA A 106 11.09 -15.24 -4.17
CA ALA A 106 11.14 -16.68 -4.42
C ALA A 106 9.75 -17.30 -4.54
N VAL A 107 8.80 -16.89 -3.68
CA VAL A 107 7.39 -17.33 -3.75
C VAL A 107 6.72 -16.81 -5.02
N GLN A 108 6.96 -15.56 -5.41
CA GLN A 108 6.41 -14.98 -6.63
C GLN A 108 6.91 -15.71 -7.89
N LEU A 109 8.20 -16.08 -7.94
CA LEU A 109 8.74 -16.90 -9.03
C LEU A 109 8.10 -18.29 -9.09
N LYS A 110 7.88 -18.93 -7.93
CA LYS A 110 7.17 -20.23 -7.86
C LYS A 110 5.72 -20.11 -8.28
N ALA A 111 5.02 -19.06 -7.87
CA ALA A 111 3.63 -18.78 -8.25
C ALA A 111 3.52 -18.54 -9.76
N ALA A 112 4.41 -17.74 -10.35
CA ALA A 112 4.46 -17.52 -11.80
C ALA A 112 4.70 -18.82 -12.58
N SER A 113 5.63 -19.66 -12.11
CA SER A 113 5.89 -20.98 -12.71
C SER A 113 4.71 -21.94 -12.57
N ALA A 114 3.99 -21.91 -11.43
CA ALA A 114 2.80 -22.72 -11.21
C ALA A 114 1.64 -22.25 -12.10
N GLN A 115 1.45 -20.94 -12.26
CA GLN A 115 0.44 -20.36 -13.14
C GLN A 115 0.70 -20.74 -14.60
N GLU A 116 1.95 -20.68 -15.06
CA GLU A 116 2.31 -21.10 -16.43
C GLU A 116 2.03 -22.60 -16.66
N ALA A 117 2.22 -23.44 -15.64
CA ALA A 117 1.87 -24.86 -15.71
C ALA A 117 0.34 -25.09 -15.75
N ILE A 118 -0.42 -24.32 -14.99
CA ILE A 118 -1.90 -24.34 -15.01
C ILE A 118 -2.42 -23.91 -16.38
N ASP A 119 -1.91 -22.81 -16.94
CA ASP A 119 -2.33 -22.29 -18.24
C ASP A 119 -2.04 -23.29 -19.37
N LYS A 120 -0.89 -23.98 -19.32
CA LYS A 120 -0.56 -25.07 -20.25
C LYS A 120 -1.51 -26.26 -20.08
N ARG A 121 -1.85 -26.63 -18.85
CA ARG A 121 -2.81 -27.70 -18.56
C ARG A 121 -4.19 -27.37 -19.12
N GLU A 122 -4.69 -26.15 -18.87
CA GLU A 122 -5.98 -25.71 -19.41
C GLU A 122 -6.00 -25.70 -20.94
N LYS A 123 -4.90 -25.27 -21.57
CA LYS A 123 -4.80 -25.29 -23.04
C LYS A 123 -4.89 -26.71 -23.58
N LEU A 124 -4.15 -27.66 -22.99
CA LEU A 124 -4.25 -29.07 -23.34
C LEU A 124 -5.63 -29.64 -23.08
N GLU A 125 -6.29 -29.24 -21.99
CA GLU A 125 -7.65 -29.68 -21.66
C GLU A 125 -8.67 -29.17 -22.69
N ARG A 126 -8.54 -27.94 -23.17
CA ARG A 126 -9.34 -27.41 -24.29
C ARG A 126 -9.05 -28.17 -25.59
N GLU A 127 -7.80 -28.41 -25.93
CA GLU A 127 -7.42 -29.17 -27.13
C GLU A 127 -7.98 -30.60 -27.08
N ILE A 128 -7.91 -31.28 -25.93
CA ILE A 128 -8.51 -32.60 -25.72
C ILE A 128 -10.03 -32.55 -25.89
N LYS A 129 -10.72 -31.56 -25.30
CA LYS A 129 -12.18 -31.39 -25.48
C LYS A 129 -12.54 -31.19 -26.95
N THR A 130 -11.76 -30.40 -27.67
CA THR A 130 -11.96 -30.14 -29.11
C THR A 130 -11.76 -31.41 -29.92
N LYS A 131 -10.67 -32.15 -29.65
CA LYS A 131 -10.38 -33.45 -30.29
C LYS A 131 -11.44 -34.49 -30.00
N ASN A 132 -11.97 -34.55 -28.79
CA ASN A 132 -13.07 -35.45 -28.43
C ASN A 132 -14.35 -35.10 -29.20
N LEU A 133 -14.63 -33.82 -29.43
CA LEU A 133 -15.76 -33.38 -30.24
C LEU A 133 -15.58 -33.78 -31.71
N GLU A 134 -14.40 -33.55 -32.29
CA GLU A 134 -14.06 -34.01 -33.65
C GLU A 134 -14.20 -35.54 -33.78
N LEU A 135 -13.75 -36.29 -32.77
CA LEU A 135 -13.84 -37.74 -32.75
C LEU A 135 -15.29 -38.22 -32.65
N ALA A 136 -16.13 -37.54 -31.87
CA ALA A 136 -17.57 -37.81 -31.80
C ALA A 136 -18.27 -37.53 -33.15
N ASP A 137 -17.89 -36.46 -33.84
CA ASP A 137 -18.43 -36.15 -35.16
C ASP A 137 -17.96 -37.17 -36.23
N MET A 138 -16.70 -37.59 -36.21
CA MET A 138 -16.21 -38.69 -37.05
C MET A 138 -16.93 -40.01 -36.78
N ILE A 139 -17.23 -40.32 -35.51
CA ILE A 139 -18.05 -41.49 -35.14
C ILE A 139 -19.45 -41.38 -35.74
N ARG A 140 -20.10 -40.21 -35.64
CA ARG A 140 -21.42 -39.98 -36.25
C ARG A 140 -21.40 -40.11 -37.77
N GLU A 141 -20.36 -39.60 -38.43
CA GLU A 141 -20.20 -39.75 -39.88
C GLU A 141 -19.98 -41.21 -40.28
N ARG A 142 -19.13 -41.93 -39.55
CA ARG A 142 -18.94 -43.38 -39.73
C ARG A 142 -20.26 -44.13 -39.58
N ASP A 143 -21.04 -43.82 -38.56
CA ASP A 143 -22.30 -44.50 -38.29
C ASP A 143 -23.35 -44.18 -39.37
N ARG A 144 -23.43 -42.94 -39.86
CA ARG A 144 -24.24 -42.61 -41.04
C ARG A 144 -23.80 -43.42 -42.27
N ALA A 145 -22.50 -43.47 -42.54
CA ALA A 145 -21.96 -44.20 -43.68
C ALA A 145 -22.22 -45.72 -43.59
N LEU A 146 -22.17 -46.29 -42.37
CA LEU A 146 -22.54 -47.68 -42.12
C LEU A 146 -24.03 -47.92 -42.37
N HIS A 147 -24.91 -47.05 -41.85
CA HIS A 147 -26.35 -47.15 -42.09
C HIS A 147 -26.70 -47.02 -43.58
N ASP A 148 -26.07 -46.10 -44.31
CA ASP A 148 -26.28 -45.95 -45.75
C ASP A 148 -25.78 -47.17 -46.53
N LYS A 149 -24.63 -47.75 -46.13
CA LYS A 149 -24.11 -48.99 -46.70
C LYS A 149 -25.08 -50.15 -46.46
N ASP A 150 -25.61 -50.30 -45.26
CA ASP A 150 -26.56 -51.36 -44.93
C ASP A 150 -27.89 -51.19 -45.70
N ARG A 151 -28.37 -49.95 -45.84
CA ARG A 151 -29.56 -49.65 -46.65
C ARG A 151 -29.35 -50.01 -48.13
N LEU A 152 -28.21 -49.63 -48.71
CA LEU A 152 -27.86 -49.95 -50.09
C LEU A 152 -27.64 -51.45 -50.28
N SER A 153 -26.99 -52.13 -49.32
CA SER A 153 -26.79 -53.57 -49.33
C SER A 153 -28.14 -54.33 -49.28
N GLY A 154 -29.07 -53.88 -48.44
CA GLY A 154 -30.43 -54.41 -48.37
C GLY A 154 -31.19 -54.22 -49.68
N SER A 155 -31.19 -53.00 -50.23
CA SER A 155 -31.82 -52.69 -51.53
C SER A 155 -31.23 -53.54 -52.67
N ASN A 156 -29.90 -53.65 -52.73
CA ASN A 156 -29.22 -54.47 -53.74
C ASN A 156 -29.54 -55.95 -53.57
N LYS A 157 -29.66 -56.44 -52.33
CA LYS A 157 -30.04 -57.82 -52.04
C LYS A 157 -31.47 -58.10 -52.51
N ASP A 158 -32.40 -57.18 -52.28
CA ASP A 158 -33.78 -57.29 -52.74
C ASP A 158 -33.89 -57.23 -54.27
N GLU A 159 -33.12 -56.36 -54.92
CA GLU A 159 -33.01 -56.32 -56.39
C GLU A 159 -32.41 -57.61 -56.95
N VAL A 160 -31.35 -58.14 -56.33
CA VAL A 160 -30.74 -59.42 -56.71
C VAL A 160 -31.73 -60.57 -56.51
N GLU A 161 -32.50 -60.59 -55.43
CA GLU A 161 -33.56 -61.59 -55.24
C GLU A 161 -34.66 -61.47 -56.29
N LYS A 162 -35.08 -60.25 -56.62
CA LYS A 162 -36.07 -60.00 -57.66
C LYS A 162 -35.58 -60.47 -59.02
N LEU A 163 -34.35 -60.10 -59.40
CA LEU A 163 -33.71 -60.54 -60.64
C LEU A 163 -33.54 -62.07 -60.67
N LYS A 164 -33.17 -62.70 -59.55
CA LYS A 164 -33.12 -64.17 -59.45
C LYS A 164 -34.50 -64.83 -59.61
N ARG A 165 -35.58 -64.20 -59.11
CA ARG A 165 -36.96 -64.69 -59.31
C ARG A 165 -37.41 -64.50 -60.76
N GLU A 166 -37.13 -63.36 -61.35
CA GLU A 166 -37.42 -63.09 -62.77
C GLU A 166 -36.64 -64.04 -63.70
N LEU A 167 -35.36 -64.29 -63.39
CA LEU A 167 -34.53 -65.26 -64.09
C LEU A 167 -35.10 -66.68 -63.97
N ARG A 168 -35.52 -67.10 -62.77
CA ARG A 168 -36.19 -68.40 -62.59
C ARG A 168 -37.48 -68.49 -63.39
N MET A 169 -38.33 -67.46 -63.37
CA MET A 169 -39.55 -67.45 -64.19
C MET A 169 -39.27 -67.44 -65.69
N ALA A 170 -38.16 -66.83 -66.12
CA ALA A 170 -37.73 -66.86 -67.51
C ALA A 170 -37.18 -68.24 -67.90
N GLN A 171 -36.43 -68.89 -67.02
CA GLN A 171 -35.97 -70.27 -67.17
C GLN A 171 -37.16 -71.24 -67.20
N ASP A 172 -38.12 -71.13 -66.28
CA ASP A 172 -39.35 -71.96 -66.30
C ASP A 172 -40.16 -71.73 -67.58
N ARG A 173 -40.19 -70.49 -68.09
CA ARG A 173 -40.81 -70.19 -69.40
C ARG A 173 -40.05 -70.80 -70.56
N ALA A 174 -38.72 -70.76 -70.53
CA ALA A 174 -37.87 -71.39 -71.53
C ALA A 174 -38.02 -72.91 -71.50
N ASP A 175 -37.98 -73.54 -70.32
CA ASP A 175 -38.19 -74.97 -70.11
C ASP A 175 -39.60 -75.40 -70.53
N ASN A 176 -40.62 -74.58 -70.26
CA ASN A 176 -41.98 -74.86 -70.73
C ASN A 176 -42.11 -74.72 -72.25
N LEU A 177 -41.41 -73.76 -72.87
CA LEU A 177 -41.33 -73.64 -74.33
C LEU A 177 -40.53 -74.79 -74.95
N GLU A 178 -39.45 -75.24 -74.32
CA GLU A 178 -38.68 -76.41 -74.73
C GLU A 178 -39.49 -77.70 -74.58
N ARG A 179 -40.28 -77.84 -73.50
CA ARG A 179 -41.22 -78.96 -73.33
C ARG A 179 -42.39 -78.89 -74.31
N SER A 180 -42.92 -77.70 -74.58
CA SER A 180 -43.99 -77.49 -75.58
C SER A 180 -43.49 -77.82 -76.98
N LYS A 181 -42.34 -77.28 -77.40
CA LYS A 181 -41.71 -77.59 -78.67
C LYS A 181 -41.22 -79.04 -78.73
N GLY A 182 -40.76 -79.59 -77.61
CA GLY A 182 -40.43 -81.00 -77.47
C GLY A 182 -41.67 -81.88 -77.63
N ASN A 183 -42.83 -81.47 -77.12
CA ASN A 183 -44.10 -82.16 -77.31
C ASN A 183 -44.62 -82.03 -78.74
N GLU A 184 -44.45 -80.87 -79.40
CA GLU A 184 -44.77 -80.67 -80.83
C GLU A 184 -43.85 -81.48 -81.73
N LEU A 185 -42.55 -81.52 -81.42
CA LEU A 185 -41.57 -82.37 -82.09
C LEU A 185 -41.86 -83.84 -81.83
N SER A 186 -42.29 -84.20 -80.61
CA SER A 186 -42.71 -85.56 -80.24
C SER A 186 -44.02 -85.96 -80.93
N THR A 187 -44.96 -85.04 -81.17
CA THR A 187 -46.17 -85.32 -81.97
C THR A 187 -45.87 -85.39 -83.47
N MET A 188 -44.92 -84.60 -83.97
CA MET A 188 -44.41 -84.71 -85.34
C MET A 188 -43.65 -86.03 -85.53
N LEU A 189 -42.77 -86.37 -84.59
CA LEU A 189 -42.09 -87.66 -84.51
C LEU A 189 -43.09 -88.79 -84.31
N ALA A 190 -44.19 -88.63 -83.57
CA ALA A 190 -45.21 -89.66 -83.44
C ALA A 190 -45.99 -89.86 -84.75
N LYS A 191 -46.19 -88.83 -85.56
CA LYS A 191 -46.71 -88.97 -86.92
C LYS A 191 -45.73 -89.72 -87.83
N TYR A 192 -44.46 -89.32 -87.84
CA TYR A 192 -43.42 -90.00 -88.62
C TYR A 192 -43.11 -91.41 -88.09
N ASN A 193 -43.22 -91.64 -86.79
CA ASN A 193 -43.08 -92.94 -86.14
C ASN A 193 -44.32 -93.81 -86.36
N ARG A 194 -45.50 -93.25 -86.67
CA ARG A 194 -46.66 -94.04 -87.10
C ARG A 194 -46.47 -94.53 -88.54
N GLU A 195 -45.91 -93.68 -89.40
CA GLU A 195 -45.51 -94.04 -90.76
C GLU A 195 -44.30 -95.00 -90.79
N MET A 196 -43.38 -94.92 -89.81
CA MET A 196 -42.32 -95.90 -89.60
C MET A 196 -42.79 -97.17 -88.87
N SER A 197 -43.76 -97.10 -87.96
CA SER A 197 -44.33 -98.24 -87.24
C SER A 197 -45.11 -99.15 -88.19
N ASP A 198 -45.82 -98.59 -89.17
CA ASP A 198 -46.47 -99.38 -90.24
C ASP A 198 -45.43 -100.13 -91.12
N LEU A 199 -44.16 -99.71 -91.11
CA LEU A 199 -43.04 -100.36 -91.80
C LEU A 199 -42.15 -101.24 -90.88
N GLU A 200 -42.12 -100.98 -89.57
CA GLU A 200 -41.33 -101.72 -88.55
C GLU A 200 -42.12 -102.86 -87.87
N GLU A 201 -43.46 -102.78 -87.83
CA GLU A 201 -44.36 -103.85 -87.34
C GLU A 201 -44.34 -105.09 -88.26
N ALA A 202 -43.90 -104.92 -89.51
CA ALA A 202 -43.62 -106.02 -90.45
C ALA A 202 -42.30 -106.77 -90.15
N LEU A 203 -41.40 -106.26 -89.29
CA LEU A 203 -40.03 -106.79 -89.14
C LEU A 203 -39.59 -107.11 -87.68
N ARG A 204 -40.36 -106.71 -86.66
CA ARG A 204 -40.06 -107.02 -85.23
C ARG A 204 -40.98 -108.02 -84.54
N ASN A 205 -41.65 -108.86 -85.34
CA ASN A 205 -42.04 -110.23 -84.97
C ASN A 205 -40.84 -111.15 -84.62
N LYS A 206 -39.65 -110.59 -84.40
CA LYS A 206 -38.39 -111.33 -84.26
C LYS A 206 -37.42 -110.83 -83.18
N SER A 207 -37.89 -110.16 -82.13
CA SER A 207 -37.08 -109.96 -80.91
C SER A 207 -37.94 -109.88 -79.65
N ARG A 208 -38.89 -110.82 -79.54
CA ARG A 208 -39.11 -111.49 -78.25
C ARG A 208 -37.77 -112.09 -77.83
N ALA A 209 -37.08 -111.44 -76.92
CA ALA A 209 -36.18 -112.08 -75.97
C ALA A 209 -35.58 -111.00 -75.08
N LEU A 210 -35.55 -111.30 -73.79
CA LEU A 210 -34.74 -110.67 -72.75
C LEU A 210 -35.35 -109.35 -72.24
N GLU A 211 -36.11 -109.34 -71.14
CA GLU A 211 -35.84 -110.01 -69.85
C GLU A 211 -34.45 -109.63 -69.31
N ASP A 212 -34.40 -109.34 -68.01
CA ASP A 212 -33.24 -108.88 -67.23
C ASP A 212 -32.79 -107.41 -67.37
N SER A 213 -33.10 -106.63 -66.32
CA SER A 213 -32.11 -106.34 -65.27
C SER A 213 -32.66 -105.24 -64.35
N GLN A 214 -33.41 -105.58 -63.31
CA GLN A 214 -32.91 -105.75 -61.94
C GLN A 214 -32.04 -104.60 -61.39
N SER A 215 -32.64 -103.87 -60.43
CA SER A 215 -32.08 -103.56 -59.10
C SER A 215 -30.83 -102.67 -58.97
N ARG A 216 -30.90 -101.73 -57.99
CA ARG A 216 -30.08 -101.63 -56.76
C ARG A 216 -30.39 -100.28 -56.08
N MET A 217 -30.81 -100.23 -54.80
CA MET A 217 -29.96 -100.17 -53.59
C MET A 217 -28.95 -98.99 -53.63
N ARG A 218 -28.65 -98.19 -52.59
CA ARG A 218 -28.83 -98.26 -51.12
C ARG A 218 -27.97 -97.13 -50.45
N ASP A 219 -28.30 -96.75 -49.21
CA ASP A 219 -27.50 -96.07 -48.12
C ASP A 219 -26.94 -94.63 -48.33
N GLY A 220 -26.72 -93.76 -47.33
CA GLY A 220 -26.83 -93.81 -45.85
C GLY A 220 -26.14 -92.60 -45.16
N ASN A 221 -26.21 -92.57 -43.81
CA ASN A 221 -25.48 -91.77 -42.78
C ASN A 221 -25.80 -90.25 -42.61
N SER A 222 -26.15 -89.68 -41.45
CA SER A 222 -25.69 -89.66 -40.03
C SER A 222 -24.48 -88.75 -39.75
N ASP A 223 -24.75 -87.59 -39.12
CA ASP A 223 -23.88 -86.84 -38.19
C ASP A 223 -24.54 -85.50 -37.79
N LEU A 224 -25.27 -85.43 -36.67
CA LEU A 224 -25.72 -84.14 -36.10
C LEU A 224 -26.20 -84.21 -34.63
N GLU A 225 -25.52 -84.94 -33.74
CA GLU A 225 -26.00 -85.07 -32.35
C GLU A 225 -24.94 -84.90 -31.26
N GLN A 226 -23.84 -84.21 -31.55
CA GLN A 226 -22.72 -84.09 -30.60
C GLN A 226 -22.17 -82.67 -30.41
N LEU A 227 -22.97 -81.62 -30.64
CA LEU A 227 -22.49 -80.23 -30.53
C LEU A 227 -23.45 -79.28 -29.80
N LEU A 228 -24.16 -79.77 -28.79
CA LEU A 228 -25.16 -78.99 -28.06
C LEU A 228 -25.18 -79.19 -26.53
N ARG A 229 -24.10 -79.72 -25.93
CA ARG A 229 -24.01 -79.89 -24.46
C ARG A 229 -22.96 -79.05 -23.74
N ASP A 230 -22.12 -78.29 -24.45
CA ASP A 230 -21.03 -77.52 -23.82
C ASP A 230 -21.33 -76.03 -23.61
N LYS A 231 -22.57 -75.58 -23.86
CA LYS A 231 -22.95 -74.14 -23.77
C LYS A 231 -23.85 -73.76 -22.60
N GLU A 232 -24.18 -74.68 -21.69
CA GLU A 232 -25.12 -74.41 -20.58
C GLU A 232 -24.46 -74.22 -19.20
N VAL A 233 -23.15 -74.42 -19.04
CA VAL A 233 -22.45 -74.29 -17.73
C VAL A 233 -21.81 -72.91 -17.52
N GLU A 234 -21.76 -72.06 -18.54
CA GLU A 234 -21.01 -70.79 -18.50
C GLU A 234 -21.81 -69.58 -17.95
N LEU A 235 -23.13 -69.73 -17.71
CA LEU A 235 -24.01 -68.62 -17.30
C LEU A 235 -24.39 -68.58 -15.82
N GLU A 236 -24.02 -69.58 -15.01
CA GLU A 236 -24.40 -69.65 -13.58
C GLU A 236 -23.35 -69.05 -12.61
N VAL A 237 -22.13 -68.79 -13.08
CA VAL A 237 -21.02 -68.29 -12.23
C VAL A 237 -20.96 -66.74 -12.16
N TYR A 238 -21.64 -66.02 -13.05
CA TYR A 238 -21.60 -64.55 -13.10
C TYR A 238 -22.59 -63.82 -12.18
N LYS A 239 -23.55 -64.53 -11.56
CA LYS A 239 -24.58 -63.90 -10.70
C LYS A 239 -24.21 -63.82 -9.21
N ALA A 240 -23.27 -64.62 -8.72
CA ALA A 240 -22.94 -64.66 -7.29
C ALA A 240 -21.92 -63.60 -6.84
N GLY A 241 -21.08 -63.10 -7.75
CA GLY A 241 -20.04 -62.10 -7.41
C GLY A 241 -20.52 -60.64 -7.44
N MET A 242 -21.65 -60.35 -8.08
CA MET A 242 -22.15 -58.98 -8.26
C MET A 242 -23.03 -58.50 -7.09
N ASP A 243 -23.73 -59.43 -6.43
CA ASP A 243 -24.60 -59.12 -5.29
C ASP A 243 -23.81 -58.84 -4.00
N GLU A 244 -22.60 -59.37 -3.83
CA GLU A 244 -21.74 -59.08 -2.68
C GLU A 244 -21.07 -57.69 -2.76
N ALA A 245 -20.85 -57.18 -3.98
CA ALA A 245 -20.26 -55.85 -4.20
C ALA A 245 -21.28 -54.71 -4.00
N LEU A 246 -22.57 -54.95 -4.30
CA LEU A 246 -23.63 -53.96 -4.13
C LEU A 246 -24.02 -53.74 -2.66
N VAL A 247 -23.96 -54.77 -1.82
CA VAL A 247 -24.25 -54.65 -0.37
C VAL A 247 -23.13 -53.87 0.36
N LYS A 248 -21.86 -54.10 0.00
CA LYS A 248 -20.71 -53.35 0.57
C LYS A 248 -20.67 -51.88 0.15
N LEU A 249 -21.22 -51.52 -1.01
CA LEU A 249 -21.35 -50.12 -1.46
C LEU A 249 -22.45 -49.37 -0.72
N ASN A 250 -23.59 -50.02 -0.45
CA ASN A 250 -24.72 -49.42 0.26
C ASN A 250 -24.42 -49.19 1.76
N ASP A 251 -23.67 -50.09 2.40
CA ASP A 251 -23.24 -49.93 3.80
C ASP A 251 -22.13 -48.87 3.98
N LEU A 252 -21.39 -48.52 2.92
CA LEU A 252 -20.41 -47.43 2.91
C LEU A 252 -21.06 -46.07 2.63
N GLU A 253 -22.04 -45.98 1.73
CA GLU A 253 -22.79 -44.73 1.46
C GLU A 253 -23.62 -44.26 2.66
N LYS A 254 -24.21 -45.18 3.44
CA LYS A 254 -25.05 -44.81 4.60
C LYS A 254 -24.29 -44.34 5.84
N ASN A 255 -23.03 -44.76 6.02
CA ASN A 255 -22.22 -44.37 7.19
C ASN A 255 -21.33 -43.13 6.95
N GLN A 256 -21.16 -42.69 5.69
CA GLN A 256 -20.38 -41.48 5.37
C GLN A 256 -21.24 -40.21 5.28
N GLY A 257 -22.53 -40.32 4.95
CA GLY A 257 -23.41 -39.15 4.81
C GLY A 257 -23.72 -38.42 6.13
N GLU A 258 -23.85 -39.13 7.25
CA GLU A 258 -24.17 -38.49 8.54
C GLU A 258 -22.95 -37.86 9.23
N THR A 259 -21.75 -38.41 9.02
CA THR A 259 -20.49 -37.85 9.54
C THR A 259 -20.01 -36.65 8.72
N ASP A 260 -20.17 -36.63 7.40
CA ASP A 260 -19.83 -35.47 6.57
C ASP A 260 -20.76 -34.28 6.80
N HIS A 261 -22.07 -34.49 6.94
CA HIS A 261 -22.99 -33.38 7.25
C HIS A 261 -22.77 -32.77 8.66
N ALA A 262 -22.35 -33.58 9.63
CA ALA A 262 -22.01 -33.09 10.96
C ALA A 262 -20.67 -32.31 10.97
N LEU A 263 -19.71 -32.70 10.14
CA LEU A 263 -18.43 -32.00 9.98
C LEU A 263 -18.60 -30.70 9.18
N ASP A 264 -19.37 -30.71 8.08
CA ASP A 264 -19.67 -29.51 7.30
C ASP A 264 -20.43 -28.47 8.13
N GLY A 265 -21.43 -28.89 8.93
CA GLY A 265 -22.13 -27.98 9.85
C GLY A 265 -21.22 -27.38 10.94
N GLN A 266 -20.21 -28.12 11.40
CA GLN A 266 -19.22 -27.59 12.34
C GLN A 266 -18.23 -26.65 11.67
N ILE A 267 -17.82 -26.92 10.43
CA ILE A 267 -16.95 -26.05 9.64
C ILE A 267 -17.67 -24.73 9.31
N ASP A 268 -18.93 -24.79 8.89
CA ASP A 268 -19.75 -23.60 8.63
C ASP A 268 -19.96 -22.76 9.90
N ALA A 269 -20.22 -23.40 11.04
CA ALA A 269 -20.34 -22.70 12.33
C ALA A 269 -19.01 -22.03 12.75
N LEU A 270 -17.87 -22.67 12.49
CA LEU A 270 -16.55 -22.09 12.75
C LEU A 270 -16.21 -20.93 11.81
N ILE A 271 -16.60 -21.02 10.53
CA ILE A 271 -16.43 -19.96 9.54
C ILE A 271 -17.29 -18.74 9.92
N LEU A 272 -18.57 -18.93 10.23
CA LEU A 272 -19.45 -17.86 10.71
C LEU A 272 -18.89 -17.20 11.98
N SER A 273 -18.46 -18.00 12.96
CA SER A 273 -17.87 -17.45 14.19
C SER A 273 -16.60 -16.63 13.96
N ASN A 274 -15.77 -17.03 12.98
CA ASN A 274 -14.59 -16.26 12.62
C ASN A 274 -14.94 -14.98 11.85
N LEU A 275 -15.95 -15.02 10.98
CA LEU A 275 -16.47 -13.83 10.29
C LEU A 275 -17.02 -12.80 11.27
N ASP A 276 -17.80 -13.24 12.26
CA ASP A 276 -18.34 -12.34 13.31
C ASP A 276 -17.23 -11.66 14.10
N LYS A 277 -16.17 -12.40 14.46
CA LYS A 277 -15.00 -11.83 15.15
C LYS A 277 -14.25 -10.83 14.29
N ILE A 278 -14.09 -11.11 13.00
CA ILE A 278 -13.42 -10.21 12.07
C ILE A 278 -14.24 -8.93 11.90
N ASN A 279 -15.55 -9.05 11.68
CA ASN A 279 -16.47 -7.93 11.59
C ASN A 279 -16.43 -7.07 12.86
N ALA A 280 -16.41 -7.69 14.05
CA ALA A 280 -16.26 -6.98 15.31
C ALA A 280 -14.91 -6.24 15.43
N ILE A 281 -13.82 -6.81 14.92
CA ILE A 281 -12.50 -6.13 14.87
C ILE A 281 -12.56 -4.93 13.91
N ILE A 282 -13.14 -5.10 12.72
CA ILE A 282 -13.27 -4.00 11.75
C ILE A 282 -14.15 -2.89 12.31
N ASP A 283 -15.27 -3.22 12.95
CA ASP A 283 -16.14 -2.25 13.63
C ASP A 283 -15.38 -1.50 14.71
N SER A 284 -14.61 -2.19 15.56
CA SER A 284 -13.79 -1.55 16.59
C SER A 284 -12.74 -0.59 15.99
N VAL A 285 -12.15 -0.93 14.85
CA VAL A 285 -11.19 -0.06 14.14
C VAL A 285 -11.89 1.13 13.48
N LEU A 286 -13.09 0.94 12.90
CA LEU A 286 -13.91 2.03 12.37
C LEU A 286 -14.33 2.99 13.48
N GLU A 287 -14.75 2.48 14.64
CA GLU A 287 -15.06 3.27 15.83
C GLU A 287 -13.85 4.03 16.35
N ALA A 288 -12.66 3.41 16.38
CA ALA A 288 -11.42 4.10 16.73
C ALA A 288 -11.10 5.21 15.72
N GLY A 289 -11.36 4.99 14.42
CA GLY A 289 -11.26 6.00 13.38
C GLY A 289 -12.23 7.17 13.61
N VAL A 290 -13.48 6.88 13.97
CA VAL A 290 -14.48 7.88 14.36
C VAL A 290 -13.99 8.69 15.55
N SER A 291 -13.59 8.03 16.65
CA SER A 291 -13.09 8.68 17.87
C SER A 291 -11.95 9.64 17.56
N ARG A 292 -10.98 9.21 16.74
CA ARG A 292 -9.83 10.05 16.37
C ARG A 292 -10.23 11.31 15.60
N VAL A 293 -11.18 11.20 14.66
CA VAL A 293 -11.64 12.36 13.88
C VAL A 293 -12.52 13.27 14.74
N ASP A 294 -13.30 12.70 15.65
CA ASP A 294 -14.16 13.44 16.59
C ASP A 294 -13.31 14.24 17.59
N ASP A 295 -12.25 13.64 18.14
CA ASP A 295 -11.25 14.33 18.98
C ASP A 295 -10.64 15.52 18.22
N ALA A 296 -10.21 15.31 16.97
CA ALA A 296 -9.65 16.37 16.14
C ALA A 296 -10.68 17.48 15.80
N LEU A 297 -11.97 17.14 15.74
CA LEU A 297 -13.06 18.09 15.52
C LEU A 297 -13.36 18.89 16.80
N TYR A 298 -13.31 18.26 17.96
CA TYR A 298 -13.36 18.96 19.25
C TYR A 298 -12.19 19.94 19.41
N GLU A 299 -10.98 19.49 19.06
CA GLU A 299 -9.79 20.31 19.00
C GLU A 299 -9.93 21.47 18.00
N LEU A 300 -10.54 21.25 16.84
CA LEU A 300 -10.84 22.28 15.84
C LEU A 300 -11.73 23.40 16.42
N ASP A 301 -12.72 23.04 17.23
CA ASP A 301 -13.70 23.97 17.79
C ASP A 301 -13.21 24.68 19.06
N SER A 302 -12.29 24.07 19.79
CA SER A 302 -11.81 24.59 21.07
C SER A 302 -11.06 25.91 20.91
N SER A 303 -11.52 26.99 21.55
CA SER A 303 -10.80 28.27 21.55
C SER A 303 -9.46 28.22 22.29
N MET A 304 -9.20 27.17 23.07
CA MET A 304 -7.95 26.98 23.83
C MET A 304 -6.82 26.39 23.00
N GLN A 305 -7.12 25.81 21.84
CA GLN A 305 -6.10 25.23 20.95
C GLN A 305 -5.96 26.05 19.69
N ALA A 306 -4.74 26.46 19.35
CA ALA A 306 -4.48 27.27 18.16
C ALA A 306 -4.24 26.42 16.88
N GLY A 307 -4.21 25.09 17.00
CA GLY A 307 -3.79 24.19 15.90
C GLY A 307 -2.30 24.34 15.55
N ASN A 308 -1.90 23.82 14.38
CA ASN A 308 -0.51 23.92 13.94
C ASN A 308 -0.16 25.32 13.41
N GLN A 309 0.41 26.17 14.28
CA GLN A 309 0.79 27.55 13.94
C GLN A 309 1.83 27.65 12.81
N ASN A 310 2.63 26.59 12.59
CA ASN A 310 3.65 26.54 11.56
C ASN A 310 3.09 26.10 10.18
N ALA A 311 1.80 25.76 10.10
CA ALA A 311 1.19 25.36 8.84
C ALA A 311 1.19 26.54 7.84
N SER A 312 1.67 26.26 6.62
CA SER A 312 1.53 27.15 5.47
C SER A 312 0.32 26.72 4.62
N PRO A 313 -0.31 27.64 3.86
CA PRO A 313 -1.41 27.29 2.97
C PRO A 313 -1.07 26.13 2.03
N SER A 314 0.14 26.13 1.44
CA SER A 314 0.61 25.05 0.57
C SER A 314 0.75 23.71 1.30
N PHE A 315 1.17 23.71 2.56
CA PHE A 315 1.25 22.50 3.36
C PHE A 315 -0.16 21.94 3.64
N VAL A 316 -1.11 22.78 4.03
CA VAL A 316 -2.50 22.35 4.24
C VAL A 316 -3.12 21.78 2.96
N LEU A 317 -2.84 22.38 1.80
CA LEU A 317 -3.28 21.84 0.51
C LEU A 317 -2.75 20.42 0.26
N SER A 318 -1.48 20.14 0.57
CA SER A 318 -0.92 18.79 0.46
C SER A 318 -1.52 17.81 1.46
N GLN A 319 -1.89 18.27 2.67
CA GLN A 319 -2.58 17.44 3.66
C GLN A 319 -4.01 17.09 3.21
N ILE A 320 -4.72 18.02 2.57
CA ILE A 320 -6.05 17.78 1.99
C ILE A 320 -5.97 16.76 0.86
N GLU A 321 -4.94 16.83 0.00
CA GLU A 321 -4.70 15.83 -1.04
C GLU A 321 -4.42 14.45 -0.44
N LYS A 322 -3.53 14.36 0.55
CA LYS A 322 -3.28 13.11 1.27
C LYS A 322 -4.55 12.53 1.88
N ALA A 323 -5.41 13.36 2.48
CA ALA A 323 -6.70 12.93 3.03
C ALA A 323 -7.62 12.40 1.92
N SER A 324 -7.70 13.07 0.79
CA SER A 324 -8.46 12.63 -0.40
C SER A 324 -7.97 11.28 -0.94
N ASP A 325 -6.65 11.12 -1.10
CA ASP A 325 -6.08 9.88 -1.61
C ASP A 325 -6.32 8.72 -0.63
N SER A 326 -6.10 8.97 0.66
CA SER A 326 -6.34 7.96 1.70
C SER A 326 -7.83 7.58 1.85
N ALA A 327 -8.76 8.50 1.59
CA ALA A 327 -10.19 8.20 1.55
C ALA A 327 -10.52 7.23 0.41
N THR A 328 -9.89 7.43 -0.75
CA THR A 328 -10.07 6.57 -1.93
C THR A 328 -9.41 5.20 -1.74
N GLU A 329 -8.22 5.17 -1.11
CA GLU A 329 -7.55 3.92 -0.74
C GLU A 329 -8.39 3.13 0.27
N PHE A 330 -8.95 3.79 1.28
CA PHE A 330 -9.89 3.19 2.23
C PHE A 330 -11.14 2.65 1.54
N ALA A 331 -11.79 3.43 0.67
CA ALA A 331 -12.96 2.99 -0.08
C ALA A 331 -12.66 1.74 -0.94
N THR A 332 -11.51 1.73 -1.60
CA THR A 332 -11.08 0.60 -2.43
C THR A 332 -10.82 -0.64 -1.57
N ALA A 333 -10.09 -0.50 -0.47
CA ALA A 333 -9.81 -1.59 0.46
C ALA A 333 -11.10 -2.15 1.09
N PHE A 334 -12.08 -1.28 1.40
CA PHE A 334 -13.37 -1.71 1.94
C PHE A 334 -14.22 -2.44 0.89
N ASN A 335 -14.22 -1.97 -0.37
CA ASN A 335 -14.89 -2.67 -1.47
C ASN A 335 -14.27 -4.05 -1.73
N SER A 336 -12.94 -4.17 -1.68
CA SER A 336 -12.27 -5.47 -1.75
C SER A 336 -12.63 -6.38 -0.58
N PHE A 337 -12.74 -5.83 0.64
CA PHE A 337 -13.23 -6.58 1.80
C PHE A 337 -14.65 -7.12 1.59
N ILE A 338 -15.56 -6.30 1.04
CA ILE A 338 -16.93 -6.74 0.70
C ILE A 338 -16.92 -7.83 -0.39
N ALA A 339 -16.12 -7.65 -1.45
CA ALA A 339 -16.10 -8.55 -2.61
C ALA A 339 -15.43 -9.90 -2.33
N ASP A 340 -14.31 -9.89 -1.60
CA ASP A 340 -13.50 -11.08 -1.33
C ASP A 340 -13.97 -11.84 -0.07
N GLY A 341 -14.83 -11.23 0.75
CA GLY A 341 -15.47 -11.84 1.91
C GLY A 341 -14.47 -12.48 2.89
N PRO A 342 -14.66 -13.76 3.28
CA PRO A 342 -13.80 -14.44 4.27
C PRO A 342 -12.33 -14.53 3.90
N ASN A 343 -12.00 -14.45 2.60
CA ASN A 343 -10.64 -14.59 2.08
C ASN A 343 -9.93 -13.23 1.91
N SER A 344 -10.57 -12.13 2.28
CA SER A 344 -10.01 -10.79 2.09
C SER A 344 -8.82 -10.51 3.03
N THR A 345 -7.91 -9.64 2.60
CA THR A 345 -6.75 -9.24 3.42
C THR A 345 -7.14 -8.11 4.38
N HIS A 346 -7.63 -8.48 5.58
CA HIS A 346 -8.09 -7.54 6.62
C HIS A 346 -7.04 -6.50 7.07
N LYS A 347 -5.75 -6.85 6.97
CA LYS A 347 -4.64 -5.96 7.37
C LYS A 347 -4.61 -4.66 6.57
N GLU A 348 -4.87 -4.72 5.27
CA GLU A 348 -4.80 -3.55 4.40
C GLU A 348 -5.95 -2.59 4.71
N LEU A 349 -7.15 -3.12 4.94
CA LEU A 349 -8.29 -2.35 5.38
C LEU A 349 -8.05 -1.63 6.73
N ILE A 350 -7.56 -2.35 7.74
CA ILE A 350 -7.26 -1.77 9.07
C ILE A 350 -6.24 -0.62 8.95
N LYS A 351 -5.21 -0.82 8.12
CA LYS A 351 -4.21 0.22 7.85
C LYS A 351 -4.85 1.41 7.14
N ALA A 352 -5.67 1.19 6.12
CA ALA A 352 -6.32 2.25 5.36
C ALA A 352 -7.25 3.09 6.23
N ILE A 353 -8.04 2.47 7.12
CA ILE A 353 -8.87 3.18 8.12
C ILE A 353 -8.00 4.10 9.00
N SER A 354 -6.91 3.56 9.55
CA SER A 354 -6.02 4.31 10.45
C SER A 354 -5.34 5.49 9.74
N VAL A 355 -4.87 5.28 8.50
CA VAL A 355 -4.21 6.32 7.69
C VAL A 355 -5.21 7.41 7.32
N PHE A 356 -6.42 7.04 6.88
CA PHE A 356 -7.45 8.00 6.51
C PHE A 356 -7.92 8.83 7.72
N ALA A 357 -8.22 8.20 8.85
CA ALA A 357 -8.59 8.91 10.08
C ALA A 357 -7.48 9.86 10.55
N GLY A 358 -6.22 9.43 10.48
CA GLY A 358 -5.06 10.27 10.78
C GLY A 358 -4.93 11.46 9.83
N ALA A 359 -5.09 11.24 8.52
CA ALA A 359 -4.98 12.31 7.52
C ALA A 359 -6.08 13.38 7.69
N VAL A 360 -7.31 12.99 8.02
CA VAL A 360 -8.41 13.93 8.30
C VAL A 360 -8.15 14.72 9.59
N ALA A 361 -7.64 14.06 10.64
CA ALA A 361 -7.24 14.76 11.87
C ALA A 361 -6.13 15.79 11.62
N ASP A 362 -5.12 15.43 10.81
CA ASP A 362 -4.07 16.36 10.38
C ASP A 362 -4.68 17.54 9.61
N VAL A 363 -5.66 17.32 8.72
CA VAL A 363 -6.34 18.40 7.99
C VAL A 363 -7.02 19.36 8.96
N CYS A 364 -7.72 18.89 9.99
CA CYS A 364 -8.34 19.75 11.01
C CYS A 364 -7.30 20.63 11.72
N SER A 365 -6.27 20.01 12.29
CA SER A 365 -5.24 20.72 13.07
C SER A 365 -4.45 21.74 12.23
N ASN A 366 -4.07 21.37 11.00
CA ASN A 366 -3.30 22.24 10.12
C ASN A 366 -4.18 23.35 9.51
N THR A 367 -5.44 23.06 9.19
CA THR A 367 -6.38 24.08 8.71
C THR A 367 -6.67 25.11 9.81
N LYS A 368 -6.81 24.67 11.06
CA LYS A 368 -6.96 25.58 12.21
C LYS A 368 -5.80 26.57 12.31
N GLY A 369 -4.58 26.09 12.12
CA GLY A 369 -3.38 26.94 12.11
C GLY A 369 -3.41 28.06 11.09
N LEU A 370 -4.12 27.91 9.97
CA LEU A 370 -4.27 28.95 8.95
C LEU A 370 -5.22 30.08 9.35
N SER A 371 -6.04 29.92 10.39
CA SER A 371 -6.92 30.99 10.89
C SER A 371 -6.15 32.28 11.19
N ARG A 372 -4.88 32.18 11.65
CA ARG A 372 -3.99 33.32 11.90
C ARG A 372 -3.68 34.15 10.65
N LEU A 373 -3.82 33.57 9.45
CA LEU A 373 -3.57 34.22 8.16
C LEU A 373 -4.84 34.87 7.59
N ALA A 374 -5.99 34.65 8.22
CA ALA A 374 -7.24 35.26 7.81
C ALA A 374 -7.24 36.76 8.13
N THR A 375 -7.60 37.55 7.13
CA THR A 375 -7.71 39.01 7.25
C THR A 375 -9.04 39.47 7.85
N ASP A 376 -10.02 38.57 7.94
CA ASP A 376 -11.39 38.85 8.40
C ASP A 376 -11.99 37.56 8.99
N ASP A 377 -12.81 37.70 10.04
CA ASP A 377 -13.45 36.61 10.79
C ASP A 377 -14.30 35.72 9.86
N LYS A 378 -14.94 36.31 8.85
CA LYS A 378 -15.73 35.54 7.85
C LYS A 378 -14.91 34.50 7.11
N LYS A 379 -13.63 34.79 6.82
CA LYS A 379 -12.74 33.84 6.14
C LYS A 379 -12.31 32.74 7.10
N THR A 380 -12.06 33.08 8.36
CA THR A 380 -11.79 32.10 9.43
C THR A 380 -12.97 31.15 9.59
N ASP A 381 -14.18 31.67 9.72
CA ASP A 381 -15.40 30.88 9.89
C ASP A 381 -15.66 29.96 8.69
N SER A 382 -15.49 30.49 7.47
CA SER A 382 -15.66 29.70 6.24
C SER A 382 -14.65 28.55 6.21
N LEU A 383 -13.40 28.81 6.58
CA LEU A 383 -12.33 27.83 6.62
C LEU A 383 -12.57 26.74 7.69
N MET A 384 -12.96 27.15 8.91
CA MET A 384 -13.28 26.22 10.00
C MET A 384 -14.50 25.36 9.66
N ASN A 385 -15.53 25.95 9.06
CA ASN A 385 -16.70 25.21 8.59
C ASN A 385 -16.36 24.22 7.47
N GLY A 386 -15.46 24.56 6.56
CA GLY A 386 -14.99 23.62 5.53
C GLY A 386 -14.23 22.42 6.11
N ALA A 387 -13.37 22.66 7.10
CA ALA A 387 -12.69 21.59 7.84
C ALA A 387 -13.67 20.71 8.63
N ARG A 388 -14.62 21.34 9.33
CA ARG A 388 -15.69 20.66 10.07
C ARG A 388 -16.51 19.75 9.15
N GLN A 389 -17.02 20.27 8.03
CA GLN A 389 -17.81 19.47 7.08
C GLN A 389 -17.02 18.27 6.52
N SER A 390 -15.72 18.46 6.26
CA SER A 390 -14.84 17.39 5.81
C SER A 390 -14.72 16.29 6.86
N ALA A 391 -14.44 16.66 8.12
CA ALA A 391 -14.34 15.72 9.24
C ALA A 391 -15.68 15.02 9.56
N GLU A 392 -16.79 15.76 9.58
CA GLU A 392 -18.13 15.18 9.77
C GLU A 392 -18.50 14.18 8.67
N SER A 393 -18.15 14.46 7.42
CA SER A 393 -18.38 13.51 6.32
C SER A 393 -17.52 12.25 6.45
N SER A 394 -16.28 12.37 6.93
CA SER A 394 -15.41 11.21 7.24
C SER A 394 -15.96 10.38 8.40
N ILE A 395 -16.47 11.01 9.47
CA ILE A 395 -17.14 10.31 10.57
C ILE A 395 -18.38 9.56 10.06
N LYS A 396 -19.20 10.22 9.23
CA LYS A 396 -20.36 9.57 8.58
C LYS A 396 -19.94 8.42 7.67
N PHE A 397 -18.78 8.52 7.01
CA PHE A 397 -18.24 7.46 6.20
C PHE A 397 -17.95 6.22 7.06
N PHE A 398 -17.16 6.35 8.13
CA PHE A 398 -16.87 5.23 9.04
C PHE A 398 -18.14 4.65 9.69
N ARG A 399 -19.04 5.50 10.22
CA ARG A 399 -20.26 5.04 10.91
C ARG A 399 -21.22 4.28 10.00
N ASN A 400 -21.29 4.64 8.71
CA ASN A 400 -22.18 3.96 7.77
C ASN A 400 -21.63 2.62 7.27
N LEU A 401 -20.37 2.32 7.58
CA LEU A 401 -19.72 1.06 7.23
C LEU A 401 -19.61 0.09 8.41
N LEU A 402 -20.19 0.43 9.57
CA LEU A 402 -20.32 -0.50 10.70
C LEU A 402 -21.19 -1.68 10.30
N SER A 403 -20.82 -2.88 10.76
CA SER A 403 -21.44 -4.15 10.37
C SER A 403 -22.95 -4.16 10.62
N ILE A 404 -23.41 -3.59 11.74
CA ILE A 404 -24.84 -3.45 12.08
C ILE A 404 -25.66 -2.66 11.05
N ARG A 405 -25.04 -1.75 10.29
CA ARG A 405 -25.72 -0.98 9.23
C ARG A 405 -25.65 -1.65 7.88
N LEU A 406 -24.72 -2.59 7.72
CA LEU A 406 -24.50 -3.31 6.47
C LEU A 406 -25.21 -4.68 6.47
N GLU A 407 -25.65 -5.19 7.63
CA GLU A 407 -26.22 -6.54 7.78
C GLU A 407 -27.42 -6.80 6.86
N GLU A 408 -28.32 -5.82 6.69
CA GLU A 408 -29.53 -5.94 5.87
C GLU A 408 -29.32 -5.61 4.38
N LEU A 409 -28.10 -5.25 3.97
CA LEU A 409 -27.80 -4.78 2.61
C LEU A 409 -27.18 -5.88 1.74
N ASP A 410 -27.60 -5.92 0.48
CA ASP A 410 -26.96 -6.75 -0.55
C ASP A 410 -25.54 -6.25 -0.86
N THR A 411 -24.71 -7.13 -1.42
CA THR A 411 -23.31 -6.82 -1.78
C THR A 411 -23.19 -5.55 -2.65
N ASP A 412 -24.05 -5.41 -3.65
CA ASP A 412 -24.07 -4.23 -4.54
C ASP A 412 -24.45 -2.96 -3.77
N GLN A 413 -25.43 -3.05 -2.87
CA GLN A 413 -25.87 -1.92 -2.03
C GLN A 413 -24.78 -1.50 -1.04
N LYS A 414 -24.01 -2.45 -0.49
CA LYS A 414 -22.86 -2.17 0.38
C LYS A 414 -21.78 -1.38 -0.38
N ILE A 415 -21.46 -1.79 -1.60
CA ILE A 415 -20.50 -1.09 -2.47
C ILE A 415 -21.01 0.32 -2.80
N ASP A 416 -22.30 0.49 -3.08
CA ASP A 416 -22.91 1.80 -3.31
C ASP A 416 -22.79 2.72 -2.09
N VAL A 417 -22.98 2.22 -0.87
CA VAL A 417 -22.78 2.99 0.36
C VAL A 417 -21.34 3.49 0.45
N VAL A 418 -20.35 2.64 0.15
CA VAL A 418 -18.93 3.01 0.16
C VAL A 418 -18.64 4.10 -0.86
N ILE A 419 -19.11 3.94 -2.10
CA ILE A 419 -18.89 4.90 -3.19
C ILE A 419 -19.51 6.25 -2.85
N ASN A 420 -20.77 6.27 -2.39
CA ASN A 420 -21.49 7.49 -2.07
C ASN A 420 -20.82 8.26 -0.92
N ARG A 421 -20.39 7.56 0.13
CA ARG A 421 -19.72 8.22 1.27
C ARG A 421 -18.32 8.69 0.95
N ASN A 422 -17.58 7.96 0.13
CA ASN A 422 -16.31 8.46 -0.42
C ASN A 422 -16.55 9.73 -1.25
N HIS A 423 -17.57 9.74 -2.11
CA HIS A 423 -17.93 10.93 -2.90
C HIS A 423 -18.24 12.15 -2.03
N ASP A 424 -19.02 11.98 -0.96
CA ASP A 424 -19.33 13.06 0.00
C ASP A 424 -18.05 13.66 0.62
N VAL A 425 -17.13 12.79 1.06
CA VAL A 425 -15.82 13.20 1.61
C VAL A 425 -15.01 13.97 0.57
N GLN A 426 -14.93 13.45 -0.66
CA GLN A 426 -14.23 14.09 -1.77
C GLN A 426 -14.78 15.48 -2.06
N MET A 427 -16.11 15.63 -2.12
CA MET A 427 -16.75 16.93 -2.34
C MET A 427 -16.40 17.94 -1.25
N ASN A 428 -16.42 17.54 0.03
CA ASN A 428 -16.14 18.45 1.13
C ASN A 428 -14.64 18.82 1.21
N LEU A 429 -13.74 17.85 1.00
CA LEU A 429 -12.31 18.12 0.91
C LEU A 429 -11.98 19.04 -0.28
N GLN A 430 -12.64 18.88 -1.43
CA GLN A 430 -12.47 19.79 -2.56
C GLN A 430 -12.98 21.21 -2.28
N LYS A 431 -14.10 21.37 -1.55
CA LYS A 431 -14.56 22.69 -1.10
C LYS A 431 -13.55 23.33 -0.17
N LEU A 432 -13.03 22.57 0.80
CA LEU A 432 -11.99 23.04 1.71
C LEU A 432 -10.71 23.43 0.97
N ASN A 433 -10.30 22.63 -0.01
CA ASN A 433 -9.13 22.91 -0.86
C ASN A 433 -9.25 24.29 -1.52
N LYS A 434 -10.39 24.61 -2.13
CA LYS A 434 -10.67 25.93 -2.74
C LYS A 434 -10.62 27.07 -1.72
N LEU A 435 -11.09 26.84 -0.49
CA LEU A 435 -11.03 27.84 0.57
C LEU A 435 -9.58 28.11 0.99
N VAL A 436 -8.75 27.07 1.11
CA VAL A 436 -7.33 27.21 1.46
C VAL A 436 -6.53 27.88 0.33
N GLU A 437 -6.85 27.62 -0.93
CA GLU A 437 -6.22 28.29 -2.08
C GLU A 437 -6.35 29.81 -2.03
N ALA A 438 -7.45 30.34 -1.49
CA ALA A 438 -7.62 31.78 -1.31
C ALA A 438 -6.59 32.42 -0.35
N PHE A 439 -5.95 31.62 0.51
CA PHE A 439 -4.88 32.04 1.42
C PHE A 439 -3.48 31.89 0.81
N ALA A 440 -3.37 31.35 -0.42
CA ALA A 440 -2.11 31.13 -1.13
C ALA A 440 -2.03 31.99 -2.42
N PRO A 441 -2.09 33.34 -2.36
CA PRO A 441 -2.06 34.17 -3.55
C PRO A 441 -0.75 33.99 -4.34
N GLY A 442 -0.81 33.28 -5.47
CA GLY A 442 0.33 32.99 -6.34
C GLY A 442 0.69 31.50 -6.47
N PHE A 443 0.20 30.66 -5.56
CA PHE A 443 0.27 29.20 -5.68
C PHE A 443 -0.71 28.74 -6.77
N GLY A 444 -0.25 27.93 -7.73
CA GLY A 444 -0.95 27.48 -8.93
C GLY A 444 -0.61 28.27 -10.21
N ARG A 445 0.01 29.45 -10.11
CA ARG A 445 0.32 30.31 -11.28
C ARG A 445 1.62 29.94 -12.01
N LEU A 446 2.55 29.22 -11.38
CA LEU A 446 3.83 28.88 -12.03
C LEU A 446 3.62 27.80 -13.11
N THR A 447 2.59 26.97 -12.97
CA THR A 447 2.22 25.97 -13.99
C THR A 447 1.75 26.56 -15.33
N ASN A 448 1.35 27.84 -15.34
CA ASN A 448 0.93 28.56 -16.55
C ASN A 448 2.09 29.29 -17.25
N ASN A 449 3.28 29.36 -16.64
CA ASN A 449 4.45 29.93 -17.29
C ASN A 449 5.02 28.94 -18.31
N LYS A 450 5.19 29.39 -19.56
CA LYS A 450 5.70 28.61 -20.71
C LYS A 450 7.19 28.20 -20.61
N GLY A 451 7.79 28.26 -19.43
CA GLY A 451 9.18 27.80 -19.21
C GLY A 451 9.24 26.30 -18.92
N ASP A 452 10.40 25.68 -19.16
CA ASP A 452 10.64 24.32 -18.68
C ASP A 452 10.64 24.34 -17.15
N LEU A 453 9.62 23.71 -16.55
CA LEU A 453 9.44 23.65 -15.10
C LEU A 453 10.63 22.97 -14.41
N GLY A 454 11.33 22.06 -15.10
CA GLY A 454 12.56 21.44 -14.61
C GLY A 454 13.69 22.45 -14.45
N ASP A 455 13.93 23.26 -15.49
CA ASP A 455 14.95 24.30 -15.47
C ASP A 455 14.63 25.39 -14.44
N LEU A 456 13.34 25.68 -14.22
CA LEU A 456 12.92 26.65 -13.21
C LEU A 456 13.24 26.18 -11.79
N VAL A 457 13.00 24.92 -11.47
CA VAL A 457 13.36 24.34 -10.16
C VAL A 457 14.86 24.40 -9.93
N ASP A 458 15.64 23.98 -10.93
CA ASP A 458 17.10 23.98 -10.83
C ASP A 458 17.66 25.41 -10.74
N SER A 459 17.10 26.34 -11.50
CA SER A 459 17.45 27.76 -11.42
C SER A 459 17.16 28.34 -10.04
N GLU A 460 16.01 28.05 -9.44
CA GLU A 460 15.65 28.59 -8.12
C GLU A 460 16.47 27.95 -6.98
N LEU A 461 16.77 26.65 -7.05
CA LEU A 461 17.68 26.00 -6.11
C LEU A 461 19.11 26.55 -6.23
N SER A 462 19.58 26.79 -7.46
CA SER A 462 20.89 27.42 -7.70
C SER A 462 20.92 28.85 -7.16
N LYS A 463 19.88 29.66 -7.43
CA LYS A 463 19.78 31.02 -6.89
C LYS A 463 19.78 31.04 -5.36
N ALA A 464 19.09 30.09 -4.73
CA ALA A 464 19.12 29.95 -3.27
C ALA A 464 20.53 29.65 -2.78
N ALA A 465 21.23 28.70 -3.41
CA ALA A 465 22.62 28.36 -3.09
C ALA A 465 23.57 29.56 -3.28
N ASP A 466 23.41 30.32 -4.38
CA ASP A 466 24.21 31.50 -4.69
C ASP A 466 23.95 32.63 -3.68
N ALA A 467 22.69 32.86 -3.30
CA ALA A 467 22.32 33.83 -2.28
C ALA A 467 22.95 33.48 -0.93
N ILE A 468 22.90 32.20 -0.53
CA ILE A 468 23.52 31.73 0.72
C ILE A 468 25.05 31.88 0.66
N ALA A 469 25.68 31.58 -0.47
CA ALA A 469 27.12 31.74 -0.65
C ALA A 469 27.54 33.22 -0.59
N ALA A 470 26.77 34.11 -1.21
CA ALA A 470 26.99 35.56 -1.12
C ALA A 470 26.84 36.05 0.33
N ALA A 471 25.85 35.51 1.05
CA ALA A 471 25.60 35.87 2.43
C ALA A 471 26.72 35.35 3.37
N ALA A 472 27.24 34.13 3.15
CA ALA A 472 28.43 33.62 3.83
C ALA A 472 29.66 34.50 3.57
N ALA A 473 29.86 34.97 2.34
CA ALA A 473 30.94 35.89 2.01
C ALA A 473 30.80 37.26 2.70
N ARG A 474 29.57 37.76 2.88
CA ARG A 474 29.30 38.98 3.66
C ARG A 474 29.67 38.80 5.13
N LEU A 475 29.29 37.69 5.77
CA LEU A 475 29.67 37.38 7.15
C LEU A 475 31.19 37.28 7.33
N ALA A 476 31.89 36.62 6.39
CA ALA A 476 33.35 36.53 6.42
C ALA A 476 34.02 37.91 6.31
N LYS A 477 33.47 38.83 5.50
CA LYS A 477 33.95 40.22 5.42
C LYS A 477 33.70 40.98 6.72
N LEU A 478 32.56 40.77 7.37
CA LEU A 478 32.23 41.42 8.65
C LEU A 478 33.15 40.98 9.77
N LYS A 479 33.55 39.70 9.80
CA LYS A 479 34.53 39.18 10.77
C LYS A 479 35.90 39.88 10.67
N ASN A 480 36.27 40.35 9.48
CA ASN A 480 37.56 40.98 9.21
C ASN A 480 37.52 42.53 9.25
N LYS A 481 36.37 43.13 9.58
CA LYS A 481 36.23 44.60 9.63
C LYS A 481 36.94 45.16 10.87
N PRO A 482 37.66 46.30 10.78
CA PRO A 482 38.29 46.93 11.94
C PRO A 482 37.25 47.31 13.01
N ARG A 483 37.58 47.07 14.27
CA ARG A 483 36.65 47.12 15.42
C ARG A 483 37.04 48.16 16.46
N ASP A 484 37.75 49.19 16.02
CA ASP A 484 38.24 50.27 16.88
C ASP A 484 37.05 51.10 17.38
N GLY A 485 36.77 51.04 18.68
CA GLY A 485 35.68 51.77 19.32
C GLY A 485 34.75 50.94 20.21
N TYR A 486 34.79 49.61 20.12
CA TYR A 486 33.95 48.73 20.96
C TYR A 486 34.66 48.30 22.25
N SER A 487 33.90 48.14 23.34
CA SER A 487 34.39 47.55 24.58
C SER A 487 34.74 46.07 24.42
N THR A 488 35.57 45.53 25.32
CA THR A 488 35.92 44.09 25.34
C THR A 488 34.70 43.18 25.53
N TYR A 489 33.63 43.67 26.16
CA TYR A 489 32.38 42.94 26.34
C TYR A 489 31.55 42.91 25.05
N GLU A 490 31.34 44.07 24.41
CA GLU A 490 30.62 44.17 23.12
C GLU A 490 31.30 43.35 22.04
N LEU A 491 32.64 43.36 22.00
CA LEU A 491 33.41 42.52 21.08
C LEU A 491 33.13 41.02 21.25
N LYS A 492 33.02 40.53 22.49
CA LYS A 492 32.69 39.11 22.76
C LYS A 492 31.28 38.76 22.29
N VAL A 493 30.31 39.65 22.49
CA VAL A 493 28.93 39.45 22.04
C VAL A 493 28.88 39.44 20.50
N HIS A 494 29.53 40.40 19.85
CA HIS A 494 29.61 40.48 18.40
C HIS A 494 30.28 39.24 17.78
N ASP A 495 31.36 38.73 18.40
CA ASP A 495 32.02 37.50 17.96
C ASP A 495 31.11 36.28 18.10
N SER A 496 30.38 36.16 19.21
CA SER A 496 29.44 35.06 19.39
C SER A 496 28.30 35.08 18.37
N ILE A 497 27.78 36.27 18.03
CA ILE A 497 26.73 36.44 17.01
C ILE A 497 27.27 36.05 15.64
N LEU A 498 28.47 36.53 15.27
CA LEU A 498 29.09 36.20 13.99
C LEU A 498 29.39 34.72 13.85
N ASP A 499 29.96 34.10 14.88
CA ASP A 499 30.28 32.67 14.85
C ASP A 499 29.00 31.82 14.75
N ALA A 500 27.92 32.19 15.45
CA ALA A 500 26.63 31.53 15.32
C ALA A 500 26.01 31.72 13.93
N ALA A 501 25.98 32.95 13.40
CA ALA A 501 25.46 33.24 12.06
C ALA A 501 26.25 32.51 10.96
N MET A 502 27.58 32.41 11.09
CA MET A 502 28.41 31.62 10.18
C MET A 502 28.11 30.12 10.30
N ALA A 503 27.95 29.59 11.50
CA ALA A 503 27.61 28.19 11.72
C ALA A 503 26.25 27.84 11.06
N ILE A 504 25.23 28.68 11.26
CA ILE A 504 23.92 28.53 10.63
C ILE A 504 24.04 28.59 9.11
N THR A 505 24.73 29.60 8.57
CA THR A 505 24.88 29.77 7.11
C THR A 505 25.61 28.58 6.47
N ASN A 506 26.64 28.05 7.14
CA ASN A 506 27.35 26.84 6.69
C ASN A 506 26.45 25.60 6.72
N ALA A 507 25.62 25.45 7.75
CA ALA A 507 24.65 24.36 7.85
C ALA A 507 23.60 24.46 6.73
N ILE A 508 23.03 25.64 6.50
CA ILE A 508 22.07 25.90 5.41
C ILE A 508 22.71 25.61 4.04
N THR A 509 23.97 25.99 3.83
CA THR A 509 24.71 25.68 2.60
C THR A 509 24.78 24.16 2.35
N ARG A 510 25.12 23.39 3.39
CA ARG A 510 25.17 21.92 3.28
C ARG A 510 23.79 21.33 3.05
N LEU A 511 22.76 21.87 3.72
CA LEU A 511 21.39 21.44 3.59
C LEU A 511 20.84 21.65 2.17
N ILE A 512 21.07 22.82 1.56
CA ILE A 512 20.62 23.10 0.19
C ILE A 512 21.31 22.18 -0.83
N LYS A 513 22.60 21.88 -0.65
CA LYS A 513 23.30 20.90 -1.48
C LYS A 513 22.69 19.51 -1.34
N ALA A 514 22.45 19.04 -0.11
CA ALA A 514 21.82 17.76 0.14
C ALA A 514 20.39 17.72 -0.44
N ALA A 515 19.59 18.77 -0.23
CA ALA A 515 18.24 18.89 -0.76
C ALA A 515 18.22 18.84 -2.29
N THR A 516 19.20 19.47 -2.95
CA THR A 516 19.32 19.44 -4.41
C THR A 516 19.63 18.03 -4.92
N VAL A 517 20.52 17.30 -4.25
CA VAL A 517 20.84 15.90 -4.58
C VAL A 517 19.64 15.00 -4.34
N THR A 518 18.99 15.09 -3.17
CA THR A 518 17.77 14.33 -2.86
C THR A 518 16.66 14.61 -3.87
N GLN A 519 16.51 15.87 -4.29
CA GLN A 519 15.55 16.24 -5.32
C GLN A 519 15.86 15.57 -6.67
N GLN A 520 17.14 15.49 -7.06
CA GLN A 520 17.55 14.76 -8.26
C GLN A 520 17.25 13.27 -8.16
N GLU A 521 17.50 12.65 -7.00
CA GLU A 521 17.20 11.25 -6.72
C GLU A 521 15.69 10.95 -6.79
N ILE A 522 14.85 11.80 -6.18
CA ILE A 522 13.38 11.68 -6.21
C ILE A 522 12.88 11.72 -7.66
N VAL A 523 13.36 12.67 -8.46
CA VAL A 523 12.96 12.78 -9.87
C VAL A 523 13.45 11.57 -10.66
N GLN A 524 14.68 11.12 -10.42
CA GLN A 524 15.25 9.97 -11.13
C GLN A 524 14.49 8.67 -10.83
N ALA A 525 14.10 8.45 -9.58
CA ALA A 525 13.28 7.30 -9.18
C ALA A 525 11.82 7.43 -9.63
N GLY A 526 11.24 8.64 -9.54
CA GLY A 526 9.80 8.87 -9.71
C GLY A 526 9.33 9.17 -11.14
N ARG A 527 10.23 9.57 -12.06
CA ARG A 527 9.83 9.95 -13.43
C ARG A 527 9.48 8.75 -14.33
N GLY A 528 9.98 7.55 -14.04
CA GLY A 528 9.86 6.40 -14.93
C GLY A 528 10.40 6.72 -16.33
N SER A 529 9.59 6.52 -17.37
CA SER A 529 9.90 6.88 -18.76
C SER A 529 9.61 8.36 -19.11
N SER A 530 9.03 9.13 -18.19
CA SER A 530 8.66 10.53 -18.42
C SER A 530 9.87 11.47 -18.34
N SER A 531 9.77 12.63 -19.00
CA SER A 531 10.76 13.69 -18.85
C SER A 531 10.73 14.32 -17.45
N ARG A 532 11.84 14.95 -17.05
CA ARG A 532 11.94 15.72 -15.79
C ARG A 532 10.84 16.78 -15.70
N THR A 533 10.63 17.52 -16.78
CA THR A 533 9.56 18.52 -16.91
C THR A 533 8.18 17.92 -16.73
N ALA A 534 7.91 16.75 -17.31
CA ALA A 534 6.62 16.07 -17.18
C ALA A 534 6.38 15.59 -15.73
N PHE A 535 7.42 15.13 -15.05
CA PHE A 535 7.34 14.76 -13.63
C PHE A 535 6.98 15.96 -12.75
N TYR A 536 7.66 17.08 -12.93
CA TYR A 536 7.34 18.31 -12.19
C TYR A 536 5.96 18.86 -12.53
N LYS A 537 5.54 18.77 -13.80
CA LYS A 537 4.20 19.19 -14.21
C LYS A 537 3.10 18.31 -13.61
N LYS A 538 3.33 17.00 -13.53
CA LYS A 538 2.41 16.06 -12.87
C LYS A 538 2.31 16.35 -11.36
N ASN A 539 3.44 16.67 -10.73
CA ASN A 539 3.53 17.00 -9.31
C ASN A 539 3.61 18.52 -9.11
N ASN A 540 2.70 19.27 -9.73
CA ASN A 540 2.79 20.73 -9.83
C ASN A 540 2.83 21.44 -8.46
N ARG A 541 1.97 21.05 -7.52
CA ARG A 541 1.89 21.65 -6.18
C ARG A 541 3.15 21.42 -5.37
N TRP A 542 3.69 20.20 -5.43
CA TRP A 542 4.98 19.88 -4.81
C TRP A 542 6.11 20.70 -5.43
N THR A 543 6.13 20.83 -6.76
CA THR A 543 7.13 21.63 -7.49
C THR A 543 7.10 23.09 -7.07
N GLU A 544 5.92 23.68 -6.95
CA GLU A 544 5.77 25.06 -6.50
C GLU A 544 6.12 25.23 -5.02
N GLY A 545 5.75 24.27 -4.18
CA GLY A 545 6.14 24.23 -2.78
C GLY A 545 7.67 24.19 -2.62
N LEU A 546 8.35 23.39 -3.44
CA LEU A 546 9.81 23.31 -3.48
C LEU A 546 10.45 24.65 -3.88
N ILE A 547 9.95 25.28 -4.95
CA ILE A 547 10.43 26.59 -5.40
C ILE A 547 10.19 27.66 -4.33
N SER A 548 9.01 27.69 -3.73
CA SER A 548 8.64 28.65 -2.69
C SER A 548 9.50 28.48 -1.43
N ALA A 549 9.75 27.23 -1.02
CA ALA A 549 10.62 26.93 0.12
C ALA A 549 12.07 27.36 -0.15
N ALA A 550 12.60 27.10 -1.35
CA ALA A 550 13.95 27.54 -1.73
C ALA A 550 14.10 29.07 -1.66
N LYS A 551 13.11 29.81 -2.17
CA LYS A 551 13.07 31.28 -2.06
C LYS A 551 12.98 31.77 -0.63
N ALA A 552 12.12 31.13 0.18
CA ALA A 552 11.98 31.48 1.59
C ALA A 552 13.29 31.28 2.36
N VAL A 553 13.98 30.14 2.16
CA VAL A 553 15.29 29.87 2.78
C VAL A 553 16.32 30.92 2.36
N ALA A 554 16.40 31.26 1.08
CA ALA A 554 17.32 32.28 0.59
C ALA A 554 17.03 33.66 1.23
N SER A 555 15.76 34.06 1.26
CA SER A 555 15.33 35.32 1.87
C SER A 555 15.62 35.36 3.37
N SER A 556 15.22 34.33 4.12
CA SER A 556 15.43 34.26 5.57
C SER A 556 16.92 34.25 5.93
N THR A 557 17.75 33.55 5.14
CA THR A 557 19.21 33.57 5.35
C THR A 557 19.78 34.98 5.14
N ASN A 558 19.32 35.70 4.12
CA ASN A 558 19.76 37.07 3.89
C ASN A 558 19.27 38.01 5.01
N THR A 559 18.02 37.89 5.44
CA THR A 559 17.46 38.66 6.57
C THR A 559 18.24 38.40 7.86
N LEU A 560 18.58 37.15 8.18
CA LEU A 560 19.38 36.81 9.36
C LEU A 560 20.74 37.50 9.33
N ILE A 561 21.38 37.55 8.17
CA ILE A 561 22.72 38.14 8.00
C ILE A 561 22.68 39.65 8.01
N GLU A 562 21.71 40.26 7.34
CA GLU A 562 21.48 41.71 7.39
C GLU A 562 21.11 42.16 8.80
N THR A 563 20.32 41.36 9.51
CA THR A 563 19.95 41.67 10.90
C THR A 563 21.16 41.53 11.83
N SER A 564 21.97 40.48 11.64
CA SER A 564 23.22 40.26 12.37
C SER A 564 24.22 41.39 12.12
N ASP A 565 24.43 41.83 10.88
CA ASP A 565 25.27 43.02 10.56
C ASP A 565 24.73 44.28 11.23
N GLY A 566 23.40 44.46 11.21
CA GLY A 566 22.75 45.58 11.85
C GLY A 566 22.95 45.62 13.35
N VAL A 567 22.86 44.48 14.04
CA VAL A 567 23.12 44.40 15.49
C VAL A 567 24.57 44.70 15.81
N ILE A 568 25.52 44.18 15.03
CA ILE A 568 26.96 44.42 15.22
C ILE A 568 27.35 45.88 14.94
N SER A 569 26.56 46.58 14.12
CA SER A 569 26.77 47.98 13.74
C SER A 569 25.88 48.96 14.52
N ASP A 570 25.23 48.53 15.60
CA ASP A 570 24.26 49.32 16.39
C ASP A 570 23.11 49.94 15.58
N ARG A 571 22.75 49.34 14.44
CA ARG A 571 21.63 49.75 13.57
C ARG A 571 20.33 49.01 13.88
N ASN A 572 20.44 47.78 14.41
CA ASN A 572 19.32 46.91 14.73
C ASN A 572 19.37 46.47 16.19
N SER A 573 18.23 46.09 16.75
CA SER A 573 18.14 45.63 18.13
C SER A 573 18.32 44.10 18.24
N PRO A 574 18.75 43.58 19.40
CA PRO A 574 18.83 42.13 19.64
C PRO A 574 17.49 41.41 19.44
N GLU A 575 16.36 42.06 19.73
CA GLU A 575 15.02 41.51 19.52
C GLU A 575 14.74 41.26 18.05
N GLN A 576 15.20 42.14 17.16
CA GLN A 576 15.09 41.93 15.71
C GLN A 576 15.90 40.71 15.27
N LEU A 577 17.07 40.47 15.86
CA LEU A 577 17.87 39.27 15.60
C LEU A 577 17.19 37.99 16.09
N ILE A 578 16.50 38.04 17.23
CA ILE A 578 15.68 36.92 17.71
C ILE A 578 14.57 36.61 16.71
N VAL A 579 13.88 37.64 16.22
CA VAL A 579 12.82 37.46 15.21
C VAL A 579 13.38 36.90 13.90
N ALA A 580 14.54 37.37 13.45
CA ALA A 580 15.18 36.86 12.23
C ALA A 580 15.75 35.44 12.36
N SER A 581 15.96 34.96 13.59
CA SER A 581 16.47 33.61 13.89
C SER A 581 15.38 32.56 14.00
N ASN A 582 14.13 32.98 14.29
CA ASN A 582 12.94 32.14 14.27
C ASN A 582 12.39 32.01 12.85
#